data_AF-A0A3S1AVB7-F1
#
_entry.id   AF-A0A3S1AVB7-F1
#
_cell.length_a   1.000
_cell.length_b   1.000
_cell.length_c   1.000
_cell.angle_alpha   90.00
_cell.angle_beta   90.00
_cell.angle_gamma   90.00
#
_symmetry.space_group_name_H-M   'P 1'
#
loop_
_entity.id
_entity.type
_entity.pdbx_description
1 polymer ?
#
loop_
_entity_poly.entity_id
_entity_poly.type
_entity_poly.pdbx_seq_one_letter_code
_entity_poly.pdbx_strand_id
1 'polypeptide(L)'
;MFSFCLCAPLSQELVNYKLLLWGTKTGNLEDGNGIGISYSNNTVFSTYDNINANRSDINCPRTLRSAWWFSQDLSCTKVNLNGNWQNGLFWEANGFNRWLNSTKMMMRRTS
;
A
#
# COMPACT_ATOMS: atom_id res chain seq x y z
N MET A 1 10.09 -13.78 -2.02
CA MET A 1 9.07 -13.29 -2.97
C MET A 1 7.80 -13.17 -2.16
N PHE A 2 7.16 -12.01 -2.11
CA PHE A 2 5.87 -11.92 -1.44
C PHE A 2 4.85 -12.77 -2.20
N SER A 3 4.08 -13.56 -1.46
CA SER A 3 2.82 -14.07 -1.99
C SER A 3 1.77 -13.01 -1.74
N PHE A 4 1.29 -12.44 -2.85
CA PHE A 4 0.14 -11.55 -2.84
C PHE A 4 -1.11 -12.42 -2.89
N CYS A 5 -1.95 -12.30 -1.87
CA CYS A 5 -3.19 -13.05 -1.82
C CYS A 5 -4.36 -12.06 -1.84
N LEU A 6 -5.02 -11.98 -3.00
CA LEU A 6 -6.40 -11.50 -3.10
C LEU A 6 -7.35 -12.69 -2.87
N CYS A 7 -7.02 -13.59 -1.93
CA CYS A 7 -7.79 -14.79 -1.69
C CYS A 7 -8.75 -14.53 -0.53
N ALA A 8 -9.84 -13.82 -0.84
CA ALA A 8 -10.99 -13.81 0.04
C ALA A 8 -11.99 -14.88 -0.47
N PRO A 9 -12.62 -15.66 0.42
CA PRO A 9 -13.74 -16.53 0.07
C PRO A 9 -15.03 -15.75 -0.25
N LEU A 10 -14.99 -14.41 -0.12
CA LEU A 10 -16.06 -13.45 -0.43
C LEU A 10 -15.63 -12.58 -1.61
N SER A 11 -16.58 -11.89 -2.25
CA SER A 11 -16.22 -10.89 -3.26
C SER A 11 -15.31 -9.82 -2.63
N GLN A 12 -14.24 -9.46 -3.35
CA GLN A 12 -13.24 -8.52 -2.85
C GLN A 12 -13.82 -7.15 -2.50
N GLU A 13 -14.90 -6.74 -3.18
CA GLU A 13 -15.62 -5.50 -2.91
C GLU A 13 -16.24 -5.47 -1.51
N LEU A 14 -16.85 -6.56 -1.06
CA LEU A 14 -17.48 -6.63 0.28
C LEU A 14 -16.47 -6.49 1.42
N VAL A 15 -15.18 -6.72 1.13
CA VAL A 15 -14.07 -6.58 2.09
C VAL A 15 -13.16 -5.40 1.74
N ASN A 16 -13.64 -4.45 0.92
CA ASN A 16 -12.90 -3.24 0.51
C ASN A 16 -11.50 -3.56 -0.05
N TYR A 17 -11.40 -4.64 -0.84
CA TYR A 17 -10.18 -5.11 -1.49
C TYR A 17 -8.98 -5.20 -0.54
N LYS A 18 -9.20 -5.68 0.69
CA LYS A 18 -8.17 -5.76 1.73
C LYS A 18 -6.88 -6.42 1.23
N LEU A 19 -5.73 -5.79 1.49
CA LEU A 19 -4.42 -6.34 1.14
C LEU A 19 -3.91 -7.27 2.25
N LEU A 20 -3.57 -8.49 1.88
CA LEU A 20 -2.86 -9.43 2.73
C LEU A 20 -1.57 -9.87 2.05
N LEU A 21 -0.45 -9.61 2.72
CA LEU A 21 0.90 -9.94 2.28
C LEU A 21 1.45 -11.06 3.15
N TRP A 22 1.65 -12.24 2.56
CA TRP A 22 2.13 -13.42 3.26
C TRP A 22 3.41 -13.98 2.62
N GLY A 23 4.09 -14.85 3.37
CA GLY A 23 5.30 -15.52 2.95
C GLY A 23 6.58 -14.70 3.15
N THR A 24 7.70 -15.26 2.70
CA THR A 24 9.02 -14.66 2.91
C THR A 24 9.32 -13.60 1.86
N LYS A 25 9.49 -12.37 2.32
CA LYS A 25 10.01 -11.28 1.51
C LYS A 25 11.41 -11.61 0.97
N THR A 26 11.65 -11.29 -0.30
CA THR A 26 13.00 -11.26 -0.88
C THR A 26 13.13 -10.01 -1.75
N GLY A 27 14.34 -9.48 -1.88
CA GLY A 27 14.62 -8.30 -2.69
C GLY A 27 15.55 -7.33 -1.97
N ASN A 28 15.93 -6.26 -2.65
CA ASN A 28 16.84 -5.23 -2.16
C ASN A 28 16.13 -3.96 -1.65
N LEU A 29 14.79 -3.89 -1.77
CA LEU A 29 14.01 -2.79 -1.19
C LEU A 29 13.80 -3.02 0.30
N GLU A 30 14.06 -1.99 1.10
CA GLU A 30 13.80 -1.96 2.54
C GLU A 30 12.30 -2.08 2.80
N ASP A 31 11.89 -2.96 3.72
CA ASP A 31 10.48 -3.23 4.01
C ASP A 31 10.37 -4.25 5.15
N GLY A 32 9.35 -4.11 6.00
CA GLY A 32 9.26 -4.73 7.34
C GLY A 32 9.37 -3.67 8.45
N ASN A 33 9.17 -4.04 9.72
CA ASN A 33 9.25 -3.11 10.87
C ASN A 33 8.50 -1.77 10.71
N GLY A 34 7.36 -1.78 10.01
CA GLY A 34 6.57 -0.58 9.78
C GLY A 34 7.06 0.35 8.65
N ILE A 35 7.90 -0.13 7.73
CA ILE A 35 8.26 0.56 6.48
C ILE A 35 7.93 -0.30 5.26
N GLY A 36 7.93 0.32 4.08
CA GLY A 36 7.72 -0.39 2.82
C GLY A 36 6.28 -0.83 2.55
N ILE A 37 6.10 -1.83 1.69
CA ILE A 37 4.77 -2.35 1.31
C ILE A 37 4.09 -3.13 2.44
N SER A 38 4.87 -3.69 3.38
CA SER A 38 4.40 -4.36 4.59
C SER A 38 3.65 -3.40 5.52
N TYR A 39 3.88 -2.09 5.40
CA TYR A 39 3.09 -1.09 6.11
C TYR A 39 1.64 -1.02 5.61
N SER A 40 1.39 -1.42 4.37
CA SER A 40 0.05 -1.57 3.81
C SER A 40 -0.54 -2.96 4.06
N ASN A 41 0.14 -3.84 4.78
CA ASN A 41 -0.39 -5.17 5.08
C ASN A 41 -1.60 -5.07 6.02
N ASN A 42 -2.62 -5.89 5.76
CA ASN A 42 -3.85 -5.97 6.55
C ASN A 42 -4.69 -4.67 6.55
N THR A 43 -4.50 -3.79 5.57
CA THR A 43 -5.31 -2.58 5.38
C THR A 43 -6.25 -2.71 4.18
N VAL A 44 -7.24 -1.82 4.12
CA VAL A 44 -8.29 -1.80 3.09
C VAL A 44 -8.04 -0.72 2.06
N PHE A 45 -8.45 -0.96 0.82
CA PHE A 45 -8.24 -0.04 -0.28
C PHE A 45 -9.16 1.18 -0.12
N SER A 46 -8.62 2.38 -0.33
CA SER A 46 -9.40 3.62 -0.27
C SER A 46 -9.12 4.49 -1.49
N THR A 47 -10.15 5.21 -1.94
CA THR A 47 -10.12 6.17 -3.04
C THR A 47 -10.53 7.55 -2.54
N TYR A 48 -10.50 8.56 -3.42
CA TYR A 48 -10.88 9.94 -3.11
C TYR A 48 -12.34 10.07 -2.60
N ASP A 49 -13.22 9.23 -3.14
CA ASP A 49 -14.67 9.19 -2.92
C ASP A 49 -15.12 8.06 -1.99
N ASN A 50 -14.28 7.05 -1.73
CA ASN A 50 -14.55 5.96 -0.80
C ASN A 50 -13.41 5.78 0.21
N ILE A 51 -13.59 6.34 1.40
CA ILE A 51 -12.54 6.43 2.44
C ILE A 51 -12.74 5.30 3.45
N ASN A 52 -12.09 4.15 3.20
CA ASN A 52 -12.18 2.97 4.06
C ASN A 52 -11.12 2.96 5.18
N ALA A 53 -10.05 3.73 5.02
CA ALA A 53 -9.02 3.97 6.04
C ALA A 53 -9.23 5.38 6.61
N ASN A 54 -10.03 5.49 7.68
CA ASN A 54 -10.37 6.76 8.29
C ASN A 54 -9.83 6.81 9.72
N ARG A 55 -8.78 7.60 9.94
CA ARG A 55 -8.58 8.24 11.23
C ARG A 55 -9.37 9.55 11.15
N SER A 56 -10.12 9.90 12.21
CA SER A 56 -11.10 11.00 12.19
C SER A 56 -10.52 12.38 11.78
N ASP A 57 -9.19 12.52 11.80
CA ASP A 57 -8.43 13.74 11.55
C ASP A 57 -7.72 13.78 10.18
N ILE A 58 -7.57 12.67 9.45
CA ILE A 58 -6.78 12.65 8.19
C ILE A 58 -7.47 11.85 7.08
N ASN A 59 -7.69 12.52 5.95
CA ASN A 59 -8.19 11.92 4.71
C ASN A 59 -7.04 11.59 3.75
N CYS A 60 -6.42 10.42 3.96
CA CYS A 60 -5.23 9.98 3.22
C CYS A 60 -5.40 10.00 1.68
N PRO A 61 -6.51 9.47 1.10
CA PRO A 61 -6.71 9.52 -0.34
C PRO A 61 -6.70 10.94 -0.92
N ARG A 62 -7.23 11.92 -0.18
CA ARG A 62 -7.26 13.32 -0.60
C ARG A 62 -5.91 14.00 -0.43
N THR A 63 -5.26 13.82 0.72
CA THR A 63 -3.95 14.41 1.02
C THR A 63 -2.89 13.94 0.04
N LEU A 64 -2.86 12.63 -0.25
CA LEU A 64 -1.86 12.03 -1.14
C LEU A 64 -2.30 11.99 -2.61
N ARG A 65 -3.54 12.42 -2.92
CA ARG A 65 -4.15 12.38 -4.26
C ARG A 65 -3.93 11.03 -4.94
N SER A 66 -4.18 9.96 -4.21
CA SER A 66 -3.87 8.58 -4.61
C SER A 66 -4.93 7.62 -4.08
N ALA A 67 -5.07 6.49 -4.75
CA ALA A 67 -5.84 5.36 -4.26
C ALA A 67 -4.89 4.26 -3.82
N TRP A 68 -4.98 3.86 -2.55
CA TRP A 68 -4.03 2.94 -1.95
C TRP A 68 -4.61 2.20 -0.74
N TRP A 69 -3.87 1.18 -0.30
CA TRP A 69 -4.03 0.50 0.97
C TRP A 69 -3.39 1.33 2.10
N PHE A 70 -4.02 2.45 2.43
CA PHE A 70 -3.53 3.36 3.48
C PHE A 70 -3.63 2.71 4.86
N SER A 71 -2.61 2.95 5.69
CA SER A 71 -2.63 2.63 7.12
C SER A 71 -3.52 3.62 7.88
N GLN A 72 -3.92 3.23 9.10
CA GLN A 72 -4.69 4.07 10.01
C GLN A 72 -3.81 5.04 10.83
N ASP A 73 -2.51 5.04 10.59
CA ASP A 73 -1.54 5.93 11.22
C ASP A 73 -1.39 7.26 10.44
N LEU A 74 -0.89 8.30 11.12
CA LEU A 74 -0.79 9.69 10.65
C LEU A 74 -0.01 9.85 9.34
N SER A 75 0.96 8.97 9.07
CA SER A 75 1.73 9.02 7.83
C SER A 75 0.96 8.56 6.59
N CYS A 76 -0.22 7.97 6.74
CA CYS A 76 -1.06 7.36 5.70
C CYS A 76 -0.43 6.16 4.99
N THR A 77 0.79 6.28 4.49
CA THR A 77 1.51 5.19 3.85
C THR A 77 3.01 5.45 3.86
N LYS A 78 3.78 4.36 3.80
CA LYS A 78 5.24 4.35 3.65
C LYS A 78 5.66 4.07 2.20
N VAL A 79 4.71 3.71 1.35
CA VAL A 79 4.91 3.45 -0.07
C VAL A 79 3.68 3.95 -0.82
N ASN A 80 3.87 4.68 -1.90
CA ASN A 80 2.77 5.07 -2.77
C ASN A 80 3.18 4.84 -4.22
N LEU A 81 2.78 3.70 -4.79
CA LEU A 81 3.07 3.38 -6.20
C LEU A 81 2.01 3.91 -7.17
N ASN A 82 0.92 4.47 -6.62
CA ASN A 82 -0.22 5.05 -7.34
C ASN A 82 -0.28 6.58 -7.20
N GLY A 83 0.73 7.21 -6.59
CA GLY A 83 0.78 8.65 -6.47
C GLY A 83 1.06 9.34 -7.80
N ASN A 84 0.87 10.66 -7.83
CA ASN A 84 1.18 11.45 -9.02
C ASN A 84 2.62 11.25 -9.48
N TRP A 85 2.81 11.13 -10.79
CA TRP A 85 4.13 11.06 -11.40
C TRP A 85 4.99 12.27 -10.97
N GLN A 86 6.29 12.03 -10.74
CA GLN A 86 7.29 12.99 -10.23
C GLN A 86 7.12 13.49 -8.78
N ASN A 87 5.91 13.53 -8.23
CA ASN A 87 5.64 14.19 -6.94
C ASN A 87 4.89 13.33 -5.90
N GLY A 88 4.53 12.10 -6.24
CA GLY A 88 3.74 11.21 -5.38
C GLY A 88 4.16 9.75 -5.41
N LEU A 89 5.07 9.36 -6.31
CA LEU A 89 5.62 8.02 -6.36
C LEU A 89 6.82 7.89 -5.43
N PHE A 90 6.67 7.16 -4.33
CA PHE A 90 7.76 6.99 -3.38
C PHE A 90 7.77 5.63 -2.70
N TRP A 91 8.95 5.27 -2.19
CA TRP A 91 9.19 4.18 -1.26
C TRP A 91 10.02 4.69 -0.08
N GLU A 92 9.48 4.66 1.13
CA GLU A 92 10.20 5.10 2.33
C GLU A 92 11.28 4.09 2.71
N ALA A 93 12.48 4.61 3.00
CA ALA A 93 13.66 3.87 3.41
C ALA A 93 14.41 4.68 4.47
N ASN A 94 14.71 4.07 5.61
CA ASN A 94 15.37 4.71 6.76
C ASN A 94 14.78 6.08 7.17
N GLY A 95 13.45 6.23 7.11
CA GLY A 95 12.75 7.48 7.46
C GLY A 95 12.74 8.56 6.37
N PHE A 96 13.22 8.25 5.16
CA PHE A 96 13.22 9.18 4.02
C PHE A 96 12.47 8.60 2.82
N ASN A 97 11.72 9.45 2.12
CA ASN A 97 11.05 9.08 0.87
C ASN A 97 12.06 8.99 -0.27
N ARG A 98 12.21 7.80 -0.87
CA ARG A 98 12.88 7.64 -2.16
C ARG A 98 11.88 7.84 -3.29
N TRP A 99 12.01 8.92 -4.03
CA TRP A 99 11.16 9.23 -5.18
C TRP A 99 11.46 8.29 -6.36
N LEU A 100 10.42 7.73 -6.95
CA LEU A 100 10.55 6.67 -7.94
C LEU A 100 10.32 7.22 -9.35
N ASN A 101 11.19 6.82 -10.28
CA ASN A 101 11.06 7.15 -11.71
C ASN A 101 10.28 6.08 -12.51
N SER A 102 9.93 4.96 -11.89
CA SER A 102 9.02 3.99 -12.47
C SER A 102 8.56 3.06 -11.37
N THR A 103 7.37 2.49 -11.53
CA THR A 103 6.83 1.49 -10.63
C THR A 103 6.20 0.37 -11.46
N LYS A 104 6.31 -0.86 -10.96
CA LYS A 104 5.64 -2.01 -11.57
C LYS A 104 5.27 -3.00 -10.49
N MET A 105 3.98 -3.32 -10.40
CA MET A 105 3.48 -4.41 -9.57
C MET A 105 3.11 -5.58 -10.49
N MET A 106 3.61 -6.77 -10.15
CA MET A 106 3.35 -8.00 -10.91
C MET A 106 3.05 -9.12 -9.94
N MET A 107 2.07 -9.96 -10.29
CA MET A 107 1.75 -11.16 -9.55
C MET A 107 2.02 -12.38 -10.43
N ARG A 108 2.42 -13.48 -9.79
CA ARG A 108 2.57 -14.78 -10.42
C ARG A 108 2.01 -15.82 -9.47
N ARG A 109 1.30 -16.83 -9.98
CA ARG A 109 0.85 -17.96 -9.17
C ARG A 109 2.06 -18.64 -8.54
N THR A 110 1.96 -18.95 -7.25
CA THR A 110 2.89 -19.85 -6.58
C THR A 110 2.50 -21.28 -6.94
N SER A 111 3.50 -22.10 -7.23
CA SER A 111 3.36 -23.54 -7.53
C SER A 111 2.84 -24.32 -6.34
#